data_AF-A0A9D7SWV1-F1
#
_entry.id   AF-A0A9D7SWV1-F1
#
_cell.length_a   1.000
_cell.length_b   1.000
_cell.length_c   1.000
_cell.angle_alpha   90.00
_cell.angle_beta   90.00
_cell.angle_gamma   90.00
#
_symmetry.space_group_name_H-M   'P 1'
#
loop_
_entity.id
_entity.type
_entity.pdbx_description
1 polymer ?
#
loop_
_entity_poly.entity_id
_entity_poly.type
_entity_poly.pdbx_seq_one_letter_code
_entity_poly.pdbx_strand_id
1 'polypeptide(L)' 'MFHTNNIEGFWATMKRSIYGVYQSVSPKHLNLYFNEFGYRYNNRTETGVEKFEGAIQKVDSARITYKQLIGK' A
#
# COMPACT_ATOMS: atom_id res chain seq x y z
N MET A 1 15.40 23.00 10.33
CA MET A 1 14.04 22.68 10.83
C MET A 1 13.65 21.35 10.23
N PHE A 2 13.61 20.29 11.04
CA PHE A 2 13.23 18.96 10.57
C PHE A 2 11.71 18.82 10.75
N HIS A 3 10.99 18.45 9.69
CA HIS A 3 9.54 18.32 9.75
C HIS A 3 9.13 16.84 9.81
N THR A 4 8.47 16.44 10.90
CA THR A 4 7.90 15.10 11.10
C THR A 4 6.45 14.99 10.62
N ASN A 5 5.83 16.11 10.22
CA ASN A 5 4.43 16.17 9.78
C ASN A 5 4.07 15.15 8.69
N ASN A 6 5.00 14.89 7.76
CA ASN A 6 4.77 13.92 6.69
C ASN A 6 4.66 12.49 7.24
N ILE A 7 5.62 12.08 8.08
CA ILE A 7 5.63 10.73 8.64
C ILE A 7 4.49 10.51 9.63
N GLU A 8 4.15 11.51 10.44
CA GLU A 8 3.01 11.45 11.36
C GLU A 8 1.68 11.35 10.60
N GLY A 9 1.51 12.10 9.51
CA GLY A 9 0.34 12.01 8.65
C GLY A 9 0.16 10.64 8.00
N PHE A 10 1.27 10.02 7.58
CA PHE A 10 1.27 8.64 7.07
C PHE A 10 0.76 7.66 8.13
N TRP A 11 1.34 7.67 9.33
CA TRP A 11 0.96 6.76 10.41
C TRP A 11 -0.47 6.98 10.91
N ALA A 12 -0.93 8.23 10.94
CA ALA A 12 -2.31 8.56 11.31
C ALA A 12 -3.31 7.94 10.33
N THR A 13 -3.04 8.04 9.03
CA THR A 13 -3.90 7.49 7.96
C THR A 13 -3.90 5.96 8.01
N MET A 14 -2.73 5.35 8.13
CA MET A 14 -2.57 3.91 8.16
C MET A 14 -3.32 3.27 9.34
N LYS A 15 -3.13 3.80 10.56
CA LYS A 15 -3.84 3.30 11.75
C LYS A 15 -5.36 3.39 11.58
N ARG A 16 -5.87 4.52 11.08
CA ARG A 16 -7.31 4.70 10.85
C ARG A 16 -7.87 3.66 9.88
N SER A 17 -7.16 3.37 8.78
CA SER A 17 -7.61 2.36 7.82
C SER A 17 -7.49 0.93 8.35
N ILE A 18 -6.51 0.62 9.21
CA ILE A 18 -6.45 -0.69 9.88
C ILE A 18 -7.66 -0.89 10.79
N TYR A 19 -8.00 0.11 11.61
CA TYR A 19 -9.16 0.04 12.50
C TYR A 19 -10.51 0.09 11.77
N GLY A 20 -10.59 0.78 10.63
CA GLY A 20 -11.87 0.97 9.91
C GLY A 20 -12.16 -0.02 8.79
N VAL A 21 -11.16 -0.33 7.96
CA VAL A 21 -11.34 -1.13 6.73
C VAL A 21 -10.93 -2.58 6.97
N TYR A 22 -9.76 -2.78 7.58
CA TYR A 22 -9.18 -4.13 7.69
C TYR A 22 -9.67 -4.90 8.91
N GLN A 23 -10.04 -4.22 10.01
CA GLN A 23 -10.55 -4.75 11.29
C GLN A 23 -9.65 -5.78 12.02
N SER A 24 -9.00 -6.68 11.29
CA SER A 24 -8.02 -7.66 11.72
C SER A 24 -6.92 -7.80 10.66
N VAL A 25 -5.66 -7.57 11.06
CA VAL A 25 -4.49 -7.70 10.20
C VAL A 25 -3.65 -8.90 10.63
N SER A 26 -3.28 -9.77 9.69
CA SER A 26 -2.37 -10.88 9.97
C SER A 26 -0.91 -10.43 9.87
N PRO A 27 -0.02 -10.83 10.80
CA PRO A 27 1.42 -10.57 10.68
C PRO A 27 2.01 -11.06 9.36
N LYS A 28 1.47 -12.15 8.80
CA LYS A 28 1.93 -12.74 7.52
C LYS A 28 1.78 -11.78 6.34
N HIS A 29 0.79 -10.89 6.37
CA HIS A 29 0.46 -9.97 5.28
C HIS A 29 0.80 -8.52 5.60
N LEU A 30 1.47 -8.26 6.75
CA LEU A 30 1.76 -6.91 7.22
C LEU A 30 2.50 -6.06 6.15
N ASN A 31 3.43 -6.70 5.45
CA ASN A 31 4.23 -6.09 4.38
C ASN A 31 3.34 -5.60 3.22
N LEU A 32 2.27 -6.33 2.89
CA LEU A 32 1.37 -5.97 1.80
C LEU A 32 0.55 -4.72 2.15
N TYR A 33 0.08 -4.62 3.41
CA TYR A 33 -0.60 -3.42 3.87
C TYR A 33 0.32 -2.21 3.83
N PHE A 34 1.58 -2.34 4.28
CA PHE A 34 2.54 -1.23 4.21
C PHE A 34 2.80 -0.78 2.76
N ASN A 35 2.93 -1.71 1.82
CA ASN A 35 3.11 -1.40 0.41
C ASN A 35 1.89 -0.65 -0.17
N GLU A 36 0.67 -1.07 0.18
CA GLU A 36 -0.55 -0.39 -0.25
C GLU A 36 -0.63 1.04 0.30
N PHE A 37 -0.41 1.22 1.61
CA PHE A 37 -0.45 2.54 2.23
C PHE A 37 0.66 3.45 1.70
N GLY A 38 1.85 2.91 1.46
CA GLY A 38 2.95 3.62 0.80
C GLY A 38 2.55 4.09 -0.59
N TYR A 39 1.97 3.21 -1.41
CA TYR A 39 1.46 3.56 -2.73
C TYR A 39 0.41 4.68 -2.67
N ARG A 40 -0.58 4.54 -1.78
CA ARG A 40 -1.66 5.53 -1.61
C ARG A 40 -1.15 6.89 -1.14
N TYR A 41 -0.20 6.92 -0.21
CA TYR A 41 0.34 8.16 0.34
C TYR A 41 1.22 8.91 -0.66
N ASN A 42 2.02 8.17 -1.42
CA ASN A 42 2.88 8.73 -2.47
C ASN A 42 2.04 9.29 -3.63
N ASN A 43 0.97 8.60 -4.00
CA ASN A 43 0.07 8.99 -5.09
C ASN A 43 -1.17 9.77 -4.60
N ARG A 44 -1.04 10.49 -3.47
CA ARG A 44 -2.19 11.20 -2.87
C ARG A 44 -2.74 12.34 -3.71
N THR A 45 -1.94 12.88 -4.63
CA THR A 45 -2.33 13.98 -5.55
C THR A 45 -3.04 13.47 -6.80
N GLU A 46 -2.94 12.19 -7.10
CA GLU A 46 -3.59 11.55 -8.24
C GLU A 46 -5.07 11.26 -7.94
N THR A 47 -5.89 11.33 -8.97
CA THR A 47 -7.29 10.89 -8.94
C THR A 47 -7.38 9.37 -8.75
N GLY A 48 -8.56 8.88 -8.36
CA GLY A 48 -8.77 7.45 -8.17
C GLY A 48 -8.51 6.63 -9.43
N VAL A 49 -8.85 7.19 -10.60
CA VAL A 49 -8.68 6.55 -11.91
C VAL A 49 -7.20 6.43 -12.26
N GLU A 50 -6.43 7.52 -12.14
CA GLU A 50 -4.99 7.53 -12.42
C GLU A 50 -4.23 6.53 -11.54
N LYS A 51 -4.57 6.45 -10.25
CA LYS A 51 -3.99 5.45 -9.34
C LYS A 51 -4.29 4.03 -9.75
N PHE A 52 -5.48 3.77 -10.26
CA PHE A 52 -5.89 2.44 -10.68
C PHE A 52 -5.18 2.02 -11.98
N GLU A 53 -5.15 2.91 -12.97
CA GLU A 53 -4.44 2.70 -14.22
C GLU A 53 -2.95 2.48 -13.99
N GLY A 54 -2.31 3.30 -13.16
CA GLY A 54 -0.90 3.15 -12.79
C GLY A 54 -0.60 1.85 -12.04
N ALA A 55 -1.56 1.33 -11.27
CA ALA A 55 -1.41 0.03 -10.61
C ALA A 55 -1.48 -1.12 -11.63
N ILE A 56 -2.42 -1.08 -12.57
CA ILE A 56 -2.56 -2.12 -13.62
C ILE A 56 -1.32 -2.16 -14.52
N GLN A 57 -0.80 -1.02 -14.93
CA GLN A 57 0.42 -0.96 -15.75
C GLN A 57 1.62 -1.64 -15.07
N LYS A 58 1.72 -1.56 -13.74
CA LYS A 58 2.77 -2.23 -12.96
C LYS A 58 2.57 -3.74 -12.84
N VAL A 59 1.35 -4.23 -13.03
CA VAL A 59 1.02 -5.67 -13.00
C VAL A 59 1.38 -6.36 -14.31
N ASP A 60 1.29 -5.66 -15.44
CA ASP A 60 1.55 -6.23 -16.77
C ASP A 60 2.97 -6.80 -16.92
N SER A 61 3.96 -6.20 -16.25
CA SER A 61 5.34 -6.70 -16.21
C SER A 61 5.57 -7.86 -15.24
N ALA A 62 4.61 -8.15 -14.36
CA ALA A 62 4.73 -9.12 -13.28
C ALA A 62 4.13 -10.47 -13.69
N ARG A 63 4.86 -11.24 -14.50
CA ARG A 63 4.52 -12.67 -14.69
C ARG A 63 4.89 -13.44 -13.42
N ILE A 64 3.91 -13.69 -12.55
CA ILE A 64 4.10 -14.44 -11.30
C ILE A 64 3.70 -15.89 -11.53
N THR A 65 4.66 -16.81 -11.39
CA THR A 65 4.37 -18.25 -11.38
C THR A 65 3.96 -18.69 -9.97
N TYR A 66 3.16 -19.76 -9.85
CA TYR A 66 2.73 -20.27 -8.55
C TYR A 66 3.91 -20.59 -7.61
N LYS A 67 5.03 -21.09 -8.16
CA LYS A 67 6.28 -21.31 -7.43
C LYS A 67 6.86 -20.03 -6.82
N GLN A 68 6.85 -18.93 -7.57
CA GLN A 68 7.32 -17.62 -7.07
C GLN A 68 6.38 -17.04 -6.02
N LEU A 69 5.07 -17.27 -6.15
CA LEU A 69 4.07 -16.78 -5.19
C LEU A 69 4.22 -17.43 -3.81
N ILE A 70 4.55 -18.73 -3.76
CA ILE A 70 4.70 -19.48 -2.50
C ILE A 70 6.10 -19.35 -1.88
N GLY A 71 7.06 -18.71 -2.57
CA GLY A 71 8.40 -18.44 -2.05
C GLY A 71 9.14 -19.69 -1.55
N LYS A 72 8.86 -20.85 -2.16
CA LYS A 72 9.33 -22.18 -1.73
C LYS A 72 10.39 -22.72 -2.66
#